data_AF-A0A914FSD5-F1
#
_entry.id   AF-A0A914FSD5-F1
#
_cell.length_a   1.000
_cell.length_b   1.000
_cell.length_c   1.000
_cell.angle_alpha   90.00
_cell.angle_beta   90.00
_cell.angle_gamma   90.00
#
_symmetry.space_group_name_H-M   'P 1'
#
loop_
_entity.id
_entity.type
_entity.pdbx_description
1 polymer ?
#
loop_
_entity_poly.entity_id
_entity_poly.type
_entity_poly.pdbx_seq_one_letter_code
_entity_poly.pdbx_strand_id
1 'polypeptide(L)'
;MSDGVALSTNLSELPYGLFHSLSLSLESGSLWRLICNDSDDTVFCLSQNDIERFQKLNDPGAQYLRYLGNRGLTVEKLLKRLHTLAKCHGPIMDRPQLLLHRKFCPIIWSRKEQIRVSIVADGTQLKLEYCQQCNLNDLDRIYNKLVNGINNDGRDPANAAASSAAAAPGGADDEMLDTMDCTTAVTASDKVALIISNRTYHPNMSNLITPHCDAETLAEILQSLKFKTVTLGDLKLEEMRFIIKEYRKLLGEGVYAVFYFVGHGFEANGQCYLLPTDAPGHTYGPQHCISMDWVLSIFSDYSPALNLILLDICRKFLPSDLDLFTQYAEQYRKNAKVNRNTVYGYATSGGVGAYEIKGETNGVFMKYFKNRILNQQPILDILNRVFRDIEKDKKVRDVQIPELRSNLTKPRSLYDPFVVDGHTNSFENHTIHWRLMHELPNPVKLKFIEEKVTVTIWFDFCGHFTNKAYAFSSVGDIRTAEDEDNCDDNPPSEHAQSFQAYLKFPPALDVSNPKTYCDDEEGESLC
;
A
#
# COMPACT_ATOMS: atom_id res chain seq x y z
N MET A 1 -5.43 -0.72 -32.32
CA MET A 1 -6.82 -0.63 -31.83
C MET A 1 -6.72 -0.44 -30.33
N SER A 2 -7.17 0.71 -29.84
CA SER A 2 -6.99 1.15 -28.45
C SER A 2 -8.14 0.64 -27.60
N ASP A 3 -7.85 -0.28 -26.67
CA ASP A 3 -8.78 -0.65 -25.61
C ASP A 3 -8.92 0.53 -24.64
N GLY A 4 -9.96 1.33 -24.86
CA GLY A 4 -10.33 2.42 -23.97
C GLY A 4 -10.78 1.86 -22.62
N VAL A 5 -10.21 2.40 -21.54
CA VAL A 5 -10.60 2.08 -20.17
C VAL A 5 -12.10 2.34 -20.00
N ALA A 6 -12.88 1.27 -19.92
CA ALA A 6 -14.30 1.34 -19.60
C ALA A 6 -14.45 1.46 -18.08
N LEU A 7 -14.88 2.64 -17.61
CA LEU A 7 -15.32 2.84 -16.23
C LEU A 7 -16.70 2.21 -16.05
N SER A 8 -16.75 0.94 -15.63
CA SER A 8 -17.98 0.31 -15.15
C SER A 8 -18.09 0.53 -13.64
N THR A 9 -18.75 1.62 -13.23
CA THR A 9 -19.10 1.85 -11.81
C THR A 9 -20.61 1.90 -11.66
N ASN A 10 -21.12 1.37 -10.55
CA ASN A 10 -22.54 1.41 -10.27
C ASN A 10 -22.95 2.82 -9.84
N LEU A 11 -23.98 3.38 -10.49
CA LEU A 11 -24.52 4.71 -10.15
C LEU A 11 -25.03 4.78 -8.70
N SER A 12 -25.32 3.65 -8.03
CA SER A 12 -25.69 3.60 -6.62
C SER A 12 -24.52 3.87 -5.66
N GLU A 13 -23.29 3.64 -6.10
CA GLU A 13 -22.07 3.69 -5.29
C GLU A 13 -21.34 5.03 -5.40
N LEU A 14 -21.75 5.88 -6.34
CA LEU A 14 -21.19 7.21 -6.50
C LEU A 14 -21.50 8.08 -5.27
N PRO A 15 -20.48 8.70 -4.63
CA PRO A 15 -20.70 9.71 -3.62
C PRO A 15 -21.62 10.81 -4.15
N TYR A 16 -22.55 11.28 -3.33
CA TYR A 16 -23.61 12.21 -3.75
C TYR A 16 -23.08 13.45 -4.51
N GLY A 17 -21.95 14.02 -4.06
CA GLY A 17 -21.33 15.17 -4.73
C GLY A 17 -20.77 14.85 -6.13
N LEU A 18 -20.27 13.62 -6.32
CA LEU A 18 -19.71 13.14 -7.60
C LEU A 18 -20.86 12.79 -8.56
N PHE A 19 -21.89 12.13 -8.05
CA PHE A 19 -23.15 11.90 -8.77
C PHE A 19 -23.79 13.21 -9.26
N HIS A 20 -23.86 14.23 -8.39
CA HIS A 20 -24.41 15.53 -8.75
C HIS A 20 -23.57 16.26 -9.80
N SER A 21 -22.24 16.30 -9.64
CA SER A 21 -21.34 16.91 -10.63
C SER A 21 -21.40 16.21 -12.00
N LEU A 22 -21.52 14.88 -12.00
CA LEU A 22 -21.69 14.07 -13.20
C LEU A 22 -23.03 14.39 -13.88
N SER A 23 -24.11 14.49 -13.10
CA SER A 23 -25.44 14.84 -13.62
C SER A 23 -25.49 16.21 -14.30
N LEU A 24 -24.80 17.21 -13.75
CA LEU A 24 -24.72 18.57 -14.31
C LEU A 24 -23.82 18.64 -15.55
N SER A 25 -22.74 17.85 -15.58
CA SER A 25 -21.78 17.83 -16.69
C SER A 25 -22.32 17.15 -17.95
N LEU A 26 -23.33 16.28 -17.80
CA LEU A 26 -23.94 15.53 -18.89
C LEU A 26 -24.99 16.32 -19.70
N GLU A 27 -25.39 17.51 -19.25
CA GLU A 27 -26.46 18.30 -19.88
C GLU A 27 -25.99 19.24 -21.01
N SER A 28 -24.69 19.52 -21.14
CA SER A 28 -24.21 20.56 -22.08
C SER A 28 -23.28 20.00 -23.17
N GLY A 29 -23.87 19.74 -24.33
CA GLY A 29 -23.17 19.87 -25.63
C GLY A 29 -22.29 18.71 -26.09
N SER A 30 -22.33 17.54 -25.46
CA SER A 30 -21.57 16.37 -25.91
C SER A 30 -22.52 15.33 -26.51
N LEU A 31 -22.32 15.00 -27.78
CA LEU A 31 -23.20 14.12 -28.57
C LEU A 31 -22.55 12.73 -28.62
N TRP A 32 -23.20 11.72 -28.02
CA TRP A 32 -22.67 10.37 -27.79
C TRP A 32 -23.35 9.37 -28.74
N ARG A 33 -22.59 8.62 -29.54
CA ARG A 33 -23.00 7.41 -30.28
C ARG A 33 -22.02 6.30 -29.85
N LEU A 34 -22.35 5.02 -29.71
CA LEU A 34 -23.47 4.19 -30.12
C LEU A 34 -23.67 3.15 -29.01
N ILE A 35 -24.90 2.97 -28.55
CA ILE A 35 -25.33 1.83 -27.73
C ILE A 35 -26.09 0.95 -28.71
N CYS A 36 -25.56 -0.23 -29.05
CA CYS A 36 -26.34 -1.46 -29.18
C CYS A 36 -25.39 -2.65 -29.33
N ASN A 37 -25.62 -3.62 -28.46
CA ASN A 37 -25.30 -5.02 -28.62
C ASN A 37 -26.39 -5.63 -29.54
N ASP A 38 -26.06 -6.63 -30.34
CA ASP A 38 -26.88 -7.19 -31.45
C ASP A 38 -28.18 -7.92 -31.04
N SER A 39 -28.75 -7.69 -29.86
CA SER A 39 -29.99 -8.32 -29.44
C SER A 39 -31.19 -7.41 -29.65
N ASP A 40 -32.04 -7.73 -30.63
CA ASP A 40 -33.31 -7.05 -30.97
C ASP A 40 -34.39 -7.12 -29.86
N ASP A 41 -34.08 -7.67 -28.70
CA ASP A 41 -35.08 -8.13 -27.73
C ASP A 41 -35.15 -7.29 -26.44
N THR A 42 -34.70 -6.03 -26.47
CA THR A 42 -34.86 -5.12 -25.32
C THR A 42 -35.73 -3.92 -25.64
N VAL A 43 -36.59 -3.54 -24.69
CA VAL A 43 -37.51 -2.37 -24.74
C VAL A 43 -36.77 -1.03 -24.92
N PHE A 44 -35.44 -1.04 -24.85
CA PHE A 44 -34.57 0.13 -24.97
C PHE A 44 -33.73 0.14 -26.26
N CYS A 45 -33.94 -0.81 -27.19
CA CYS A 45 -33.26 -0.83 -28.48
C CYS A 45 -33.87 0.18 -29.46
N LEU A 46 -33.00 0.80 -30.26
CA LEU A 46 -33.36 1.73 -31.33
C LEU A 46 -32.99 1.09 -32.66
N SER A 47 -33.93 1.11 -33.63
CA SER A 47 -33.63 0.58 -34.95
C SER A 47 -32.55 1.42 -35.65
N GLN A 48 -31.76 0.79 -36.53
CA GLN A 48 -30.74 1.49 -37.32
C GLN A 48 -31.32 2.70 -38.10
N ASN A 49 -32.58 2.59 -38.53
CA ASN A 49 -33.30 3.65 -39.23
C ASN A 49 -33.65 4.84 -38.31
N ASP A 50 -34.05 4.58 -37.06
CA ASP A 50 -34.33 5.65 -36.08
C ASP A 50 -33.04 6.37 -35.68
N ILE A 51 -31.95 5.62 -35.59
CA ILE A 51 -30.62 6.13 -35.30
C ILE A 51 -30.20 7.13 -36.38
N GLU A 52 -30.28 6.76 -37.65
CA GLU A 52 -29.96 7.65 -38.79
C GLU A 52 -30.88 8.86 -38.88
N ARG A 53 -32.15 8.72 -38.49
CA ARG A 53 -33.12 9.81 -38.46
C ARG A 53 -32.77 10.87 -37.41
N PHE A 54 -32.46 10.47 -36.17
CA PHE A 54 -32.15 11.41 -35.09
C PHE A 54 -30.83 12.15 -35.30
N GLN A 55 -29.90 11.54 -36.02
CA GLN A 55 -28.61 12.12 -36.34
C GLN A 55 -28.66 13.29 -37.31
N LYS A 56 -29.76 13.42 -38.07
CA LYS A 56 -29.97 14.52 -39.04
C LYS A 56 -30.60 15.76 -38.39
N LEU A 57 -30.89 15.74 -37.10
CA LEU A 57 -31.54 16.84 -36.37
C LEU A 57 -30.52 17.71 -35.64
N ASN A 58 -30.87 18.98 -35.41
CA ASN A 58 -29.99 19.98 -34.77
C ASN A 58 -29.64 19.67 -33.31
N ASP A 59 -30.37 18.76 -32.66
CA ASP A 59 -30.07 18.26 -31.31
C ASP A 59 -30.49 16.78 -31.20
N PRO A 60 -29.63 15.85 -31.65
CA PRO A 60 -29.93 14.43 -31.61
C PRO A 60 -30.16 13.95 -30.18
N GLY A 61 -29.33 14.40 -29.23
CA GLY A 61 -29.35 13.94 -27.83
C GLY A 61 -30.68 14.19 -27.15
N ALA A 62 -31.26 15.39 -27.30
CA ALA A 62 -32.57 15.70 -26.75
C ALA A 62 -33.70 14.86 -27.37
N GLN A 63 -33.57 14.49 -28.65
CA GLN A 63 -34.57 13.67 -29.34
C GLN A 63 -34.47 12.19 -28.96
N TYR A 64 -33.25 11.66 -28.77
CA TYR A 64 -33.03 10.33 -28.19
C TYR A 64 -33.63 10.23 -26.78
N LEU A 65 -33.45 11.25 -25.95
CA LEU A 65 -34.02 11.30 -24.60
C LEU A 65 -35.55 11.44 -24.60
N ARG A 66 -36.14 12.16 -25.55
CA ARG A 66 -37.59 12.25 -25.74
C ARG A 66 -38.21 10.93 -26.21
N TYR A 67 -37.50 10.19 -27.07
CA TYR A 67 -37.91 8.87 -27.54
C TYR A 67 -37.89 7.84 -26.40
N LEU A 68 -36.80 7.78 -25.63
CA LEU A 68 -36.64 6.87 -24.49
C LEU A 68 -37.53 7.25 -23.29
N GLY A 69 -37.91 8.52 -23.20
CA GLY A 69 -38.63 9.08 -22.07
C GLY A 69 -39.73 10.01 -22.53
N ASN A 70 -40.84 9.45 -22.97
CA ASN A 70 -42.09 10.20 -23.12
C ASN A 70 -42.49 10.74 -21.72
N ARG A 71 -42.02 11.96 -21.37
CA ARG A 71 -42.38 12.91 -20.28
C ARG A 71 -41.20 13.76 -19.73
N GLY A 72 -40.36 14.34 -20.60
CA GLY A 72 -39.57 15.55 -20.25
C GLY A 72 -38.67 15.45 -19.00
N LEU A 73 -38.02 14.31 -18.77
CA LEU A 73 -37.05 14.14 -17.68
C LEU A 73 -35.66 14.65 -18.12
N THR A 74 -35.00 15.43 -17.25
CA THR A 74 -33.60 15.84 -17.44
C THR A 74 -32.65 14.69 -17.10
N VAL A 75 -31.39 14.75 -17.53
CA VAL A 75 -30.38 13.69 -17.26
C VAL A 75 -30.20 13.50 -15.76
N GLU A 76 -30.20 14.58 -14.99
CA GLU A 76 -30.23 14.53 -13.53
C GLU A 76 -31.42 13.74 -12.97
N LYS A 77 -32.63 13.98 -13.49
CA LYS A 77 -33.84 13.27 -13.03
C LYS A 77 -33.83 11.79 -13.41
N LEU A 78 -33.26 11.44 -14.57
CA LEU A 78 -33.08 10.05 -15.00
C LEU A 78 -32.10 9.32 -14.09
N LEU A 79 -30.93 9.91 -13.83
CA LEU A 79 -29.91 9.32 -12.96
C LEU A 79 -30.43 9.16 -11.52
N LYS A 80 -31.17 10.15 -10.99
CA LYS A 80 -31.78 10.07 -9.65
C LYS A 80 -32.77 8.91 -9.55
N ARG A 81 -33.53 8.68 -10.62
CA ARG A 81 -34.50 7.57 -10.70
C ARG A 81 -33.80 6.21 -10.81
N LEU A 82 -32.75 6.09 -11.63
CA LEU A 82 -31.94 4.86 -11.72
C LEU A 82 -31.26 4.53 -10.39
N HIS A 83 -30.72 5.53 -9.70
CA HIS A 83 -30.15 5.37 -8.36
C HIS A 83 -31.20 4.89 -7.34
N THR A 84 -32.43 5.41 -7.42
CA THR A 84 -33.54 4.98 -6.57
C THR A 84 -33.97 3.54 -6.90
N LEU A 85 -34.05 3.18 -8.18
CA LEU A 85 -34.39 1.83 -8.62
C LEU A 85 -33.31 0.81 -8.25
N ALA A 86 -32.02 1.17 -8.30
CA ALA A 86 -30.91 0.33 -7.86
C ALA A 86 -31.01 -0.02 -6.37
N LYS A 87 -31.40 0.94 -5.52
CA LYS A 87 -31.66 0.70 -4.09
C LYS A 87 -32.83 -0.26 -3.83
N CYS A 88 -33.81 -0.31 -4.74
CA CYS A 88 -35.00 -1.16 -4.59
C CYS A 88 -34.87 -2.55 -5.22
N HIS A 89 -34.14 -2.66 -6.34
CA HIS A 89 -34.11 -3.89 -7.16
C HIS A 89 -32.76 -4.64 -7.10
N GLY A 90 -31.79 -4.12 -6.34
CA GLY A 90 -30.56 -4.81 -5.96
C GLY A 90 -29.84 -5.48 -7.14
N PRO A 91 -29.48 -6.77 -7.06
CA PRO A 91 -28.52 -7.42 -7.95
C PRO A 91 -28.94 -7.53 -9.43
N ILE A 92 -30.21 -7.27 -9.74
CA ILE A 92 -30.69 -7.19 -11.14
C ILE A 92 -30.10 -5.96 -11.85
N MET A 93 -29.72 -4.93 -11.10
CA MET A 93 -29.14 -3.69 -11.62
C MET A 93 -27.60 -3.71 -11.67
N ASP A 94 -26.96 -4.81 -11.25
CA ASP A 94 -25.48 -4.96 -11.27
C ASP A 94 -24.91 -5.15 -12.69
N ARG A 95 -25.78 -5.34 -13.68
CA ARG A 95 -25.37 -5.32 -15.10
C ARG A 95 -25.31 -3.88 -15.62
N PRO A 96 -24.43 -3.56 -16.58
CA PRO A 96 -24.38 -2.23 -17.18
C PRO A 96 -25.73 -1.84 -17.80
N GLN A 97 -26.43 -0.89 -17.18
CA GLN A 97 -27.73 -0.42 -17.65
C GLN A 97 -27.59 0.62 -18.77
N LEU A 98 -26.46 1.33 -18.80
CA LEU A 98 -26.12 2.37 -19.77
C LEU A 98 -24.62 2.35 -20.03
N LEU A 99 -24.21 2.35 -21.31
CA LEU A 99 -22.81 2.48 -21.73
C LEU A 99 -22.63 3.85 -22.40
N LEU A 100 -21.83 4.73 -21.80
CA LEU A 100 -21.55 6.07 -22.30
C LEU A 100 -20.15 6.11 -22.95
N HIS A 101 -20.09 6.28 -24.27
CA HIS A 101 -18.82 6.35 -25.01
C HIS A 101 -18.43 7.78 -25.39
N ARG A 102 -17.38 8.32 -24.76
CA ARG A 102 -16.83 9.64 -25.12
C ARG A 102 -15.99 9.52 -26.36
N LYS A 103 -16.25 10.36 -27.37
CA LYS A 103 -15.23 10.69 -28.36
C LYS A 103 -14.26 11.66 -27.68
N PHE A 104 -13.14 11.16 -27.15
CA PHE A 104 -12.06 12.05 -26.75
C PHE A 104 -11.42 12.63 -28.01
N CYS A 105 -11.38 13.96 -28.12
CA CYS A 105 -10.29 14.58 -28.87
C CYS A 105 -8.99 14.24 -28.13
N PRO A 106 -7.92 13.83 -28.82
CA PRO A 106 -6.67 13.48 -28.16
C PRO A 106 -6.19 14.67 -27.33
N ILE A 107 -6.08 14.48 -26.03
CA ILE A 107 -5.32 15.39 -25.17
C ILE A 107 -3.86 15.08 -25.46
N ILE A 108 -3.26 15.88 -26.34
CA ILE A 108 -1.81 15.88 -26.54
C ILE A 108 -1.22 16.51 -25.28
N TRP A 109 -0.65 15.68 -24.39
CA TRP A 109 0.23 16.15 -23.33
C TRP A 109 1.62 16.46 -23.90
N SER A 110 1.68 17.42 -24.83
CA SER A 110 2.85 18.25 -25.11
C SER A 110 2.48 19.33 -26.14
N ARG A 111 3.01 20.54 -25.94
CA ARG A 111 3.33 21.40 -27.09
C ARG A 111 4.73 21.03 -27.58
N LYS A 112 4.90 21.07 -28.90
CA LYS A 112 6.21 21.01 -29.57
C LYS A 112 7.11 22.11 -29.00
N GLU A 113 8.20 21.71 -28.35
CA GLU A 113 9.59 22.19 -28.53
C GLU A 113 10.44 21.91 -27.27
N GLN A 114 11.70 21.59 -27.54
CA GLN A 114 12.68 20.92 -26.66
C GLN A 114 13.02 21.71 -25.39
N ILE A 115 13.26 21.01 -24.28
CA ILE A 115 13.68 21.59 -22.99
C ILE A 115 15.05 21.01 -22.59
N ARG A 116 16.02 21.89 -22.33
CA ARG A 116 17.32 21.57 -21.72
C ARG A 116 17.18 21.48 -20.19
N VAL A 117 17.85 20.49 -19.60
CA VAL A 117 17.88 20.25 -18.14
C VAL A 117 19.27 20.57 -17.60
N SER A 118 19.35 21.31 -16.49
CA SER A 118 20.56 21.51 -15.71
C SER A 118 20.28 21.25 -14.23
N ILE A 119 21.20 20.60 -13.54
CA ILE A 119 21.06 20.13 -12.15
C ILE A 119 21.60 21.20 -11.20
N VAL A 120 20.80 21.62 -10.20
CA VAL A 120 21.27 22.43 -9.07
C VAL A 120 20.84 21.75 -7.77
N ALA A 121 21.79 21.55 -6.87
CA ALA A 121 21.59 20.89 -5.58
C ALA A 121 21.55 21.93 -4.46
N ASP A 122 20.53 21.87 -3.60
CA ASP A 122 20.50 22.67 -2.37
C ASP A 122 20.16 21.78 -1.17
N GLY A 123 21.21 21.19 -0.60
CA GLY A 123 21.34 20.67 0.77
C GLY A 123 20.46 19.52 1.25
N THR A 124 19.20 19.37 0.80
CA THR A 124 18.25 18.38 1.34
C THR A 124 17.26 17.80 0.32
N GLN A 125 17.26 18.26 -0.94
CA GLN A 125 16.49 17.68 -2.03
C GLN A 125 17.25 17.77 -3.37
N LEU A 126 17.11 16.74 -4.21
CA LEU A 126 17.32 16.88 -5.66
C LEU A 126 16.06 17.54 -6.23
N LYS A 127 16.17 18.80 -6.63
CA LYS A 127 15.04 19.57 -7.17
C LYS A 127 15.20 19.72 -8.68
N LEU A 128 14.29 19.11 -9.43
CA LEU A 128 14.05 19.48 -10.83
C LEU A 128 13.05 20.64 -10.80
N GLU A 129 13.55 21.87 -10.87
CA GLU A 129 12.67 23.04 -10.78
C GLU A 129 12.13 23.47 -12.15
N TYR A 130 10.81 23.40 -12.25
CA TYR A 130 10.01 24.11 -13.23
C TYR A 130 9.93 25.58 -12.84
N CYS A 131 10.55 26.48 -13.61
CA CYS A 131 10.32 27.91 -13.39
C CYS A 131 9.09 28.34 -14.20
N GLN A 132 7.93 28.33 -13.54
CA GLN A 132 6.84 29.21 -13.93
C GLN A 132 6.33 29.89 -12.65
N GLN A 133 6.55 31.21 -12.58
CA GLN A 133 6.00 32.04 -11.52
C GLN A 133 4.48 31.90 -11.48
N CYS A 134 3.95 31.31 -10.41
CA CYS A 134 2.53 31.36 -10.08
C CYS A 134 2.34 31.49 -8.56
N ASN A 135 1.53 32.47 -8.17
CA ASN A 135 1.29 32.96 -6.81
C ASN A 135 0.80 31.89 -5.81
N LEU A 136 1.30 31.97 -4.58
CA LEU A 136 1.14 31.02 -3.47
C LEU A 136 -0.20 31.07 -2.71
N ASN A 137 -1.27 31.69 -3.23
CA ASN A 137 -2.49 31.95 -2.45
C ASN A 137 -3.72 31.04 -2.73
N ASP A 138 -3.62 30.03 -3.60
CA ASP A 138 -4.81 29.23 -4.01
C ASP A 138 -4.91 27.81 -3.40
N LEU A 139 -3.87 27.28 -2.76
CA LEU A 139 -3.92 25.93 -2.15
C LEU A 139 -4.67 25.89 -0.81
N ASP A 140 -4.56 26.93 0.02
CA ASP A 140 -5.28 27.03 1.29
C ASP A 140 -6.80 27.21 1.11
N ARG A 141 -7.23 27.75 -0.03
CA ARG A 141 -8.65 28.02 -0.31
C ARG A 141 -9.41 26.77 -0.75
N ILE A 142 -8.72 25.78 -1.34
CA ILE A 142 -9.31 24.50 -1.76
C ILE A 142 -9.39 23.54 -0.57
N TYR A 143 -8.36 23.49 0.27
CA TYR A 143 -8.35 22.66 1.48
C TYR A 143 -9.44 23.09 2.48
N ASN A 144 -9.58 24.40 2.74
CA ASN A 144 -10.59 24.91 3.67
C ASN A 144 -12.04 24.79 3.18
N LYS A 145 -12.28 24.67 1.86
CA LYS A 145 -13.62 24.43 1.32
C LYS A 145 -14.08 22.98 1.42
N LEU A 146 -13.16 22.02 1.36
CA LEU A 146 -13.45 20.60 1.48
C LEU A 146 -13.65 20.16 2.93
N VAL A 147 -12.93 20.77 3.87
CA VAL A 147 -12.99 20.41 5.30
C VAL A 147 -14.14 21.13 6.03
N ASN A 148 -14.41 22.41 5.73
CA ASN A 148 -15.47 23.17 6.42
C ASN A 148 -16.87 23.04 5.80
N GLY A 149 -17.03 22.27 4.71
CA GLY A 149 -18.33 21.97 4.11
C GLY A 149 -19.11 20.84 4.80
N ILE A 150 -18.53 20.18 5.80
CA ILE A 150 -19.12 19.00 6.46
C ILE A 150 -19.74 19.32 7.82
N ASN A 151 -19.45 20.49 8.42
CA ASN A 151 -20.02 20.91 9.70
C ASN A 151 -20.98 22.09 9.52
N ASN A 152 -22.19 21.82 9.04
CA ASN A 152 -23.38 22.62 9.33
C ASN A 152 -24.62 21.83 8.93
N ASP A 153 -25.10 20.99 9.85
CA ASP A 153 -26.53 20.77 10.06
C ASP A 153 -26.71 20.18 11.46
N GLY A 154 -26.91 21.08 12.42
CA GLY A 154 -27.32 20.69 13.78
C GLY A 154 -28.72 20.11 13.73
N ARG A 155 -28.85 18.82 14.07
CA ARG A 155 -30.08 18.17 14.57
C ARG A 155 -29.70 16.87 15.27
N ASP A 156 -29.84 16.87 16.59
CA ASP A 156 -29.84 15.67 17.44
C ASP A 156 -30.99 14.73 17.04
N PRO A 157 -30.79 13.39 17.05
CA PRO A 157 -31.89 12.45 17.10
C PRO A 157 -31.91 11.74 18.46
N ALA A 158 -32.56 12.37 19.43
CA ALA A 158 -33.20 11.69 20.54
C ALA A 158 -34.70 11.58 20.24
N ASN A 159 -35.29 10.43 20.60
CA ASN A 159 -36.73 10.10 20.54
C ASN A 159 -37.39 9.89 19.17
N ALA A 160 -37.56 8.62 18.80
CA ALA A 160 -38.81 8.13 18.22
C ALA A 160 -38.92 6.62 18.44
N ALA A 161 -39.50 6.23 19.57
CA ALA A 161 -40.07 4.90 19.77
C ALA A 161 -41.58 4.94 19.51
N ALA A 162 -42.10 3.79 19.07
CA ALA A 162 -43.50 3.35 19.05
C ALA A 162 -44.44 3.96 18.00
N SER A 163 -44.94 3.14 17.06
CA SER A 163 -46.06 2.21 17.30
C SER A 163 -46.38 1.39 16.04
N SER A 164 -46.53 0.07 16.17
CA SER A 164 -47.67 -0.65 15.59
C SER A 164 -47.76 -2.06 16.22
N ALA A 165 -48.84 -2.26 16.97
CA ALA A 165 -49.39 -3.57 17.35
C ALA A 165 -50.31 -4.02 16.19
N ALA A 166 -50.76 -5.26 15.99
CA ALA A 166 -50.90 -6.44 16.86
C ALA A 166 -51.15 -7.69 15.98
N ALA A 167 -50.78 -8.88 16.47
CA ALA A 167 -51.52 -10.14 16.30
C ALA A 167 -51.05 -11.16 17.36
N ALA A 168 -51.99 -11.88 17.98
CA ALA A 168 -51.79 -12.84 19.08
C ALA A 168 -52.45 -14.21 18.72
N PRO A 169 -52.49 -15.24 19.59
CA PRO A 169 -51.39 -16.10 20.07
C PRO A 169 -51.71 -17.62 19.89
N GLY A 170 -50.74 -18.50 20.24
CA GLY A 170 -50.93 -19.94 20.50
C GLY A 170 -49.96 -20.81 19.68
N GLY A 171 -49.30 -21.85 20.18
CA GLY A 171 -49.20 -22.50 21.48
C GLY A 171 -47.87 -23.28 21.51
N ALA A 172 -47.53 -23.87 22.65
CA ALA A 172 -46.32 -24.66 22.86
C ALA A 172 -46.20 -25.85 21.90
N ASP A 173 -44.97 -26.30 21.62
CA ASP A 173 -44.50 -27.68 21.82
C ASP A 173 -43.05 -27.85 21.27
N ASP A 174 -42.24 -28.47 22.12
CA ASP A 174 -40.92 -29.12 22.04
C ASP A 174 -40.09 -29.27 20.73
N GLU A 175 -38.78 -29.19 20.99
CA GLU A 175 -37.66 -30.01 20.47
C GLU A 175 -36.97 -29.80 19.09
N MET A 176 -35.63 -29.82 19.22
CA MET A 176 -34.55 -30.19 18.29
C MET A 176 -33.96 -29.16 17.30
N LEU A 177 -32.82 -28.62 17.77
CA LEU A 177 -31.57 -28.35 17.04
C LEU A 177 -31.45 -29.05 15.66
N ASP A 178 -31.25 -28.24 14.61
CA ASP A 178 -30.03 -28.33 13.79
C ASP A 178 -29.85 -27.02 13.02
N THR A 179 -29.39 -25.96 13.70
CA THR A 179 -28.90 -24.77 13.00
C THR A 179 -27.52 -25.09 12.46
N MET A 180 -27.49 -25.40 11.17
CA MET A 180 -26.35 -25.34 10.29
C MET A 180 -25.54 -24.06 10.60
N ASP A 181 -24.48 -24.19 11.39
CA ASP A 181 -23.53 -23.12 11.65
C ASP A 181 -22.77 -22.87 10.34
N CYS A 182 -23.33 -21.95 9.53
CA CYS A 182 -22.63 -21.38 8.40
C CYS A 182 -21.48 -20.56 8.98
N THR A 183 -20.38 -21.24 9.28
CA THR A 183 -19.09 -20.64 9.64
C THR A 183 -18.70 -19.74 8.47
N THR A 184 -19.02 -18.45 8.58
CA THR A 184 -18.66 -17.45 7.59
C THR A 184 -17.14 -17.55 7.38
N ALA A 185 -16.73 -17.93 6.17
CA ALA A 185 -15.33 -18.08 5.84
C ALA A 185 -14.59 -16.79 6.21
N VAL A 186 -13.49 -16.93 6.93
CA VAL A 186 -12.68 -15.79 7.36
C VAL A 186 -11.88 -15.31 6.15
N THR A 187 -12.03 -14.05 5.77
CA THR A 187 -11.37 -13.45 4.61
C THR A 187 -10.61 -12.18 4.98
N ALA A 188 -9.72 -11.76 4.09
CA ALA A 188 -9.01 -10.48 4.14
C ALA A 188 -9.43 -9.60 2.94
N SER A 189 -9.68 -8.32 3.18
CA SER A 189 -9.93 -7.32 2.12
C SER A 189 -8.65 -6.80 1.48
N ASP A 190 -7.54 -6.85 2.22
CA ASP A 190 -6.18 -6.56 1.79
C ASP A 190 -5.17 -7.22 2.74
N LYS A 191 -3.94 -7.39 2.28
CA LYS A 191 -2.84 -7.97 3.06
C LYS A 191 -1.62 -7.06 2.92
N VAL A 192 -1.19 -6.45 4.01
CA VAL A 192 -0.13 -5.44 4.02
C VAL A 192 0.86 -5.74 5.14
N ALA A 193 2.14 -5.44 4.90
CA ALA A 193 3.19 -5.68 5.88
C ALA A 193 4.21 -4.55 5.89
N LEU A 194 4.59 -4.10 7.09
CA LEU A 194 5.77 -3.26 7.32
C LEU A 194 6.82 -4.09 8.04
N ILE A 195 7.99 -4.20 7.44
CA ILE A 195 9.12 -5.00 7.90
C ILE A 195 10.30 -4.05 8.08
N ILE A 196 10.76 -3.84 9.31
CA ILE A 196 11.90 -2.97 9.62
C ILE A 196 13.02 -3.83 10.21
N SER A 197 14.22 -3.72 9.63
CA SER A 197 15.41 -4.45 10.07
C SER A 197 16.58 -3.51 10.31
N ASN A 198 16.96 -3.34 11.56
CA ASN A 198 18.10 -2.51 11.93
C ASN A 198 19.29 -3.40 12.29
N ARG A 199 20.37 -3.25 11.54
CA ARG A 199 21.59 -4.05 11.68
C ARG A 199 22.81 -3.18 11.97
N THR A 200 22.97 -2.11 11.22
CA THR A 200 24.16 -1.24 11.25
C THR A 200 23.87 -0.04 12.14
N TYR A 201 24.29 -0.11 13.40
CA TYR A 201 24.08 0.93 14.40
C TYR A 201 25.27 1.89 14.46
N HIS A 202 25.02 3.08 14.99
CA HIS A 202 26.07 4.05 15.31
C HIS A 202 27.19 3.39 16.14
N PRO A 203 28.48 3.75 15.95
CA PRO A 203 29.63 3.05 16.56
C PRO A 203 29.59 2.83 18.09
N ASN A 204 28.74 3.55 18.81
CA ASN A 204 28.54 3.40 20.26
C ASN A 204 27.57 2.26 20.62
N MET A 205 27.12 1.47 19.65
CA MET A 205 26.24 0.31 19.82
C MET A 205 26.71 -0.82 18.89
N SER A 206 26.65 -2.06 19.37
CA SER A 206 27.12 -3.21 18.61
C SER A 206 26.20 -3.52 17.42
N ASN A 207 26.78 -3.69 16.24
CA ASN A 207 26.05 -4.17 15.06
C ASN A 207 25.54 -5.60 15.24
N LEU A 208 24.46 -5.91 14.54
CA LEU A 208 23.89 -7.24 14.42
C LEU A 208 24.31 -7.90 13.10
N ILE A 209 24.03 -9.19 12.94
CA ILE A 209 24.46 -10.01 11.81
C ILE A 209 23.28 -10.35 10.89
N THR A 210 22.19 -10.84 11.46
CA THR A 210 21.06 -11.49 10.78
C THR A 210 19.83 -10.63 10.43
N PRO A 211 19.59 -9.41 10.97
CA PRO A 211 18.33 -8.67 10.75
C PRO A 211 17.91 -8.50 9.28
N HIS A 212 18.86 -8.22 8.37
CA HIS A 212 18.51 -8.04 6.95
C HIS A 212 18.04 -9.35 6.31
N CYS A 213 18.73 -10.46 6.61
CA CYS A 213 18.34 -11.79 6.13
C CYS A 213 16.96 -12.19 6.66
N ASP A 214 16.65 -11.83 7.91
CA ASP A 214 15.35 -12.12 8.53
C ASP A 214 14.21 -11.34 7.87
N ALA A 215 14.43 -10.05 7.61
CA ALA A 215 13.49 -9.22 6.88
C ALA A 215 13.27 -9.72 5.45
N GLU A 216 14.33 -10.06 4.73
CA GLU A 216 14.25 -10.60 3.37
C GLU A 216 13.47 -11.92 3.33
N THR A 217 13.80 -12.85 4.23
CA THR A 217 13.11 -14.15 4.36
C THR A 217 11.62 -13.96 4.64
N LEU A 218 11.25 -13.06 5.54
CA LEU A 218 9.86 -12.80 5.87
C LEU A 218 9.14 -12.11 4.70
N ALA A 219 9.78 -11.16 4.04
CA ALA A 219 9.21 -10.44 2.91
C ALA A 219 8.88 -11.40 1.76
N GLU A 220 9.83 -12.25 1.36
CA GLU A 220 9.64 -13.25 0.30
C GLU A 220 8.42 -14.14 0.58
N ILE A 221 8.36 -14.68 1.79
CA ILE A 221 7.25 -15.54 2.23
C ILE A 221 5.92 -14.78 2.21
N LEU A 222 5.85 -13.57 2.80
CA LEU A 222 4.61 -12.80 2.84
C LEU A 222 4.15 -12.39 1.44
N GLN A 223 5.07 -12.04 0.53
CA GLN A 223 4.74 -11.77 -0.87
C GLN A 223 4.17 -13.00 -1.59
N SER A 224 4.67 -14.20 -1.29
CA SER A 224 4.08 -15.46 -1.80
C SER A 224 2.62 -15.64 -1.34
N LEU A 225 2.28 -15.10 -0.16
CA LEU A 225 0.93 -15.04 0.42
C LEU A 225 0.12 -13.80 -0.01
N LYS A 226 0.60 -13.08 -1.03
CA LYS A 226 0.00 -11.87 -1.62
C LYS A 226 -0.05 -10.66 -0.69
N PHE A 227 0.86 -10.56 0.28
CA PHE A 227 1.04 -9.33 1.04
C PHE A 227 1.77 -8.26 0.20
N LYS A 228 1.30 -7.02 0.33
CA LYS A 228 2.02 -5.81 -0.07
C LYS A 228 3.03 -5.47 1.03
N THR A 229 4.27 -5.90 0.86
CA THR A 229 5.33 -5.70 1.86
C THR A 229 6.06 -4.38 1.61
N VAL A 230 6.33 -3.63 2.68
CA VAL A 230 7.27 -2.50 2.69
C VAL A 230 8.42 -2.93 3.59
N THR A 231 9.59 -3.22 3.01
CA THR A 231 10.73 -3.80 3.74
C THR A 231 11.87 -2.80 3.77
N LEU A 232 12.33 -2.45 4.96
CA LEU A 232 13.29 -1.38 5.16
C LEU A 232 14.45 -1.82 6.04
N GLY A 233 15.65 -1.40 5.67
CA GLY A 233 16.88 -1.70 6.38
C GLY A 233 17.53 -0.45 6.97
N ASP A 234 18.05 -0.56 8.18
CA ASP A 234 18.94 0.40 8.85
C ASP A 234 18.38 1.82 9.04
N LEU A 235 17.13 1.91 9.47
CA LEU A 235 16.42 3.18 9.62
C LEU A 235 16.86 3.97 10.85
N LYS A 236 17.05 5.28 10.64
CA LYS A 236 17.19 6.29 11.70
C LYS A 236 15.85 6.62 12.33
N LEU A 237 15.86 7.33 13.45
CA LEU A 237 14.67 7.65 14.22
C LEU A 237 13.58 8.35 13.40
N GLU A 238 13.95 9.39 12.66
CA GLU A 238 12.98 10.16 11.86
C GLU A 238 12.45 9.35 10.67
N GLU A 239 13.28 8.49 10.08
CA GLU A 239 12.88 7.59 9.00
C GLU A 239 11.90 6.53 9.48
N MET A 240 12.14 5.94 10.67
CA MET A 240 11.18 5.04 11.33
C MET A 240 9.85 5.76 11.62
N ARG A 241 9.90 6.99 12.16
CA ARG A 241 8.68 7.78 12.42
C ARG A 241 7.91 8.07 11.14
N PHE A 242 8.62 8.44 10.08
CA PHE A 242 8.05 8.73 8.78
C PHE A 242 7.37 7.48 8.21
N ILE A 243 8.07 6.36 8.10
CA ILE A 243 7.48 5.18 7.46
C ILE A 243 6.32 4.61 8.27
N ILE A 244 6.37 4.61 9.60
CA ILE A 244 5.24 4.12 10.41
C ILE A 244 3.98 4.98 10.16
N LYS A 245 4.14 6.29 9.94
CA LYS A 245 3.04 7.19 9.54
C LYS A 245 2.58 6.97 8.10
N GLU A 246 3.45 6.54 7.21
CA GLU A 246 3.09 6.25 5.82
C GLU A 246 2.41 4.88 5.69
N TYR A 247 2.87 3.88 6.44
CA TYR A 247 2.28 2.55 6.50
C TYR A 247 0.84 2.58 6.99
N ARG A 248 0.49 3.52 7.89
CA ARG A 248 -0.90 3.66 8.37
C ARG A 248 -1.91 3.86 7.24
N LYS A 249 -1.48 4.42 6.09
CA LYS A 249 -2.34 4.66 4.91
C LYS A 249 -2.70 3.38 4.14
N LEU A 250 -2.06 2.26 4.49
CA LEU A 250 -2.35 0.93 3.95
C LEU A 250 -3.29 0.14 4.88
N LEU A 251 -3.66 0.71 6.03
CA LEU A 251 -4.55 0.08 7.01
C LEU A 251 -6.00 0.46 6.70
N GLY A 252 -6.92 -0.46 6.95
CA GLY A 252 -8.35 -0.25 6.72
C GLY A 252 -9.18 -1.38 7.29
N GLU A 253 -10.49 -1.28 7.15
CA GLU A 253 -11.41 -2.35 7.55
C GLU A 253 -11.18 -3.61 6.71
N GLY A 254 -11.19 -4.79 7.34
CA GLY A 254 -10.98 -6.06 6.67
C GLY A 254 -9.51 -6.41 6.37
N VAL A 255 -8.58 -5.46 6.52
CA VAL A 255 -7.16 -5.62 6.18
C VAL A 255 -6.43 -6.52 7.16
N TYR A 256 -5.52 -7.35 6.66
CA TYR A 256 -4.56 -8.10 7.47
C TYR A 256 -3.24 -7.33 7.47
N ALA A 257 -2.89 -6.77 8.61
CA ALA A 257 -1.72 -5.95 8.81
C ALA A 257 -0.65 -6.74 9.58
N VAL A 258 0.58 -6.74 9.06
CA VAL A 258 1.75 -7.30 9.74
C VAL A 258 2.75 -6.18 10.02
N PHE A 259 3.17 -6.04 11.27
CA PHE A 259 4.29 -5.20 11.65
C PHE A 259 5.39 -6.10 12.21
N TYR A 260 6.54 -6.16 11.53
CA TYR A 260 7.72 -6.88 11.99
C TYR A 260 8.86 -5.91 12.23
N PHE A 261 9.46 -5.99 13.41
CA PHE A 261 10.70 -5.30 13.72
C PHE A 261 11.74 -6.28 14.23
N VAL A 262 12.93 -6.23 13.64
CA VAL A 262 14.11 -7.00 14.07
C VAL A 262 15.30 -6.05 14.26
N GLY A 263 15.92 -6.13 15.43
CA GLY A 263 17.01 -5.22 15.80
C GLY A 263 17.20 -5.11 17.31
N HIS A 264 17.90 -4.06 17.75
CA HIS A 264 17.96 -3.72 19.16
C HIS A 264 16.64 -3.16 19.66
N GLY A 265 16.32 -3.51 20.90
CA GLY A 265 15.16 -3.02 21.62
C GLY A 265 15.28 -3.39 23.08
N PHE A 266 14.33 -2.92 23.86
CA PHE A 266 14.26 -3.18 25.29
C PHE A 266 12.83 -3.07 25.79
N GLU A 267 12.63 -3.44 27.06
CA GLU A 267 11.35 -3.28 27.75
C GLU A 267 11.49 -2.32 28.93
N ALA A 268 10.55 -1.39 29.05
CA ALA A 268 10.41 -0.53 30.22
C ALA A 268 8.92 -0.44 30.61
N ASN A 269 8.61 -0.75 31.87
CA ASN A 269 7.26 -0.78 32.43
C ASN A 269 6.24 -1.59 31.58
N GLY A 270 6.66 -2.79 31.15
CA GLY A 270 5.84 -3.67 30.32
C GLY A 270 5.63 -3.18 28.88
N GLN A 271 6.31 -2.11 28.45
CA GLN A 271 6.27 -1.58 27.09
C GLN A 271 7.58 -1.84 26.35
N CYS A 272 7.44 -2.27 25.10
CA CYS A 272 8.59 -2.47 24.21
C CYS A 272 8.97 -1.16 23.51
N TYR A 273 10.27 -0.93 23.40
CA TYR A 273 10.87 0.18 22.68
C TYR A 273 11.81 -0.35 21.61
N LEU A 274 11.67 0.19 20.41
CA LEU A 274 12.49 -0.15 19.24
C LEU A 274 13.63 0.88 19.13
N LEU A 275 14.85 0.41 18.88
CA LEU A 275 16.02 1.28 18.75
C LEU A 275 16.35 1.54 17.27
N PRO A 276 16.34 2.81 16.83
CA PRO A 276 16.85 3.24 15.54
C PRO A 276 18.37 3.12 15.45
N THR A 277 18.91 3.13 14.22
CA THR A 277 20.36 2.99 13.97
C THR A 277 21.20 4.15 14.50
N ASP A 278 20.63 5.35 14.61
CA ASP A 278 21.27 6.56 15.12
C ASP A 278 21.11 6.78 16.64
N ALA A 279 20.64 5.77 17.38
CA ALA A 279 20.53 5.85 18.83
C ALA A 279 21.91 6.08 19.50
N PRO A 280 22.03 6.98 20.50
CA PRO A 280 23.32 7.45 21.03
C PRO A 280 24.14 6.45 21.88
N GLY A 281 23.94 5.13 21.76
CA GLY A 281 24.66 4.12 22.55
C GLY A 281 24.02 3.86 23.91
N HIS A 282 24.75 3.80 25.02
CA HIS A 282 24.18 3.42 26.33
C HIS A 282 23.42 4.55 27.06
N THR A 283 23.29 5.73 26.46
CA THR A 283 22.70 6.94 27.06
C THR A 283 21.42 7.41 26.35
N TYR A 284 20.64 6.49 25.76
CA TYR A 284 19.37 6.85 25.11
C TYR A 284 18.25 7.10 26.14
N GLY A 285 17.58 8.25 26.00
CA GLY A 285 16.24 8.49 26.56
C GLY A 285 15.08 8.15 25.59
N PRO A 286 13.83 8.32 26.03
CA PRO A 286 12.62 8.02 25.25
C PRO A 286 12.55 8.73 23.90
N GLN A 287 13.11 9.93 23.80
CA GLN A 287 13.14 10.73 22.58
C GLN A 287 13.95 10.08 21.46
N HIS A 288 14.88 9.17 21.76
CA HIS A 288 15.73 8.47 20.79
C HIS A 288 15.18 7.11 20.37
N CYS A 289 14.00 6.73 20.88
CA CYS A 289 13.43 5.40 20.70
C CYS A 289 12.02 5.49 20.10
N ILE A 290 11.51 4.38 19.58
CA ILE A 290 10.11 4.25 19.17
C ILE A 290 9.38 3.39 20.20
N SER A 291 8.39 3.98 20.88
CA SER A 291 7.50 3.24 21.79
C SER A 291 6.47 2.45 20.98
N MET A 292 6.23 1.19 21.33
CA MET A 292 5.14 0.43 20.73
C MET A 292 3.76 1.01 21.03
N ASP A 293 3.56 1.66 22.17
CA ASP A 293 2.31 2.38 22.46
C ASP A 293 2.12 3.54 21.47
N TRP A 294 3.20 4.23 21.07
CA TRP A 294 3.14 5.24 20.01
C TRP A 294 2.78 4.62 18.65
N VAL A 295 3.41 3.51 18.26
CA VAL A 295 3.09 2.81 17.00
C VAL A 295 1.61 2.43 16.95
N LEU A 296 1.08 1.85 18.02
CA LEU A 296 -0.34 1.49 18.13
C LEU A 296 -1.25 2.71 18.09
N SER A 297 -0.83 3.82 18.68
CA SER A 297 -1.60 5.08 18.64
C SER A 297 -1.73 5.61 17.21
N ILE A 298 -0.70 5.43 16.36
CA ILE A 298 -0.76 5.81 14.94
C ILE A 298 -1.73 4.92 14.15
N PHE A 299 -1.90 3.67 14.57
CA PHE A 299 -2.83 2.72 13.93
C PHE A 299 -4.26 2.80 14.50
N SER A 300 -4.47 3.52 15.60
CA SER A 300 -5.71 3.47 16.41
C SER A 300 -6.97 3.93 15.68
N ASP A 301 -6.84 4.84 14.71
CA ASP A 301 -7.95 5.31 13.86
C ASP A 301 -8.40 4.27 12.83
N TYR A 302 -7.60 3.21 12.63
CA TYR A 302 -7.85 2.15 11.66
C TYR A 302 -8.25 0.86 12.37
N SER A 303 -9.03 0.01 11.68
CA SER A 303 -9.56 -1.24 12.24
C SER A 303 -9.26 -2.44 11.34
N PRO A 304 -7.98 -2.83 11.20
CA PRO A 304 -7.63 -4.04 10.46
C PRO A 304 -8.37 -5.26 11.04
N ALA A 305 -8.72 -6.22 10.20
CA ALA A 305 -9.31 -7.47 10.63
C ALA A 305 -8.32 -8.33 11.44
N LEU A 306 -7.02 -8.23 11.13
CA LEU A 306 -5.91 -8.84 11.83
C LEU A 306 -4.78 -7.81 11.96
N ASN A 307 -4.28 -7.60 13.19
CA ASN A 307 -3.10 -6.79 13.47
C ASN A 307 -2.03 -7.69 14.12
N LEU A 308 -1.14 -8.24 13.30
CA LEU A 308 -0.06 -9.12 13.75
C LEU A 308 1.22 -8.30 13.96
N ILE A 309 1.67 -8.24 15.20
CA ILE A 309 2.89 -7.53 15.61
C ILE A 309 3.93 -8.57 16.03
N LEU A 310 5.04 -8.61 15.32
CA LEU A 310 6.15 -9.53 15.57
C LEU A 310 7.38 -8.71 15.98
N LEU A 311 7.87 -8.91 17.20
CA LEU A 311 9.02 -8.17 17.73
C LEU A 311 10.16 -9.13 18.02
N ASP A 312 11.20 -9.04 17.19
CA ASP A 312 12.44 -9.79 17.30
C ASP A 312 13.55 -8.92 17.89
N ILE A 313 13.38 -8.64 19.19
CA ILE A 313 14.22 -7.74 19.97
C ILE A 313 14.55 -8.38 21.32
N CYS A 314 15.65 -7.94 21.94
CA CYS A 314 15.84 -8.14 23.36
C CYS A 314 14.73 -7.41 24.15
N ARG A 315 14.28 -8.00 25.25
CA ARG A 315 13.31 -7.39 26.17
C ARG A 315 13.86 -7.25 27.58
N LYS A 316 15.17 -7.01 27.67
CA LYS A 316 15.85 -6.73 28.93
C LYS A 316 15.34 -5.42 29.51
N PHE A 317 15.20 -5.38 30.84
CA PHE A 317 14.80 -4.17 31.54
C PHE A 317 15.98 -3.21 31.65
N LEU A 318 15.71 -1.92 31.39
CA LEU A 318 16.69 -0.88 31.66
C LEU A 318 16.73 -0.56 33.16
N PRO A 319 17.93 -0.46 33.77
CA PRO A 319 18.06 -0.10 35.18
C PRO A 319 17.83 1.40 35.46
N SER A 320 17.95 2.28 34.45
CA SER A 320 17.95 3.75 34.59
C SER A 320 16.74 4.41 33.91
N ASP A 321 16.27 5.52 34.48
CA ASP A 321 15.23 6.42 33.94
C ASP A 321 13.86 5.81 33.61
N LEU A 322 13.48 4.73 34.31
CA LEU A 322 12.19 4.04 34.13
C LEU A 322 10.99 4.98 34.20
N ASP A 323 11.01 5.97 35.10
CA ASP A 323 9.93 6.95 35.27
C ASP A 323 9.75 7.83 34.02
N LEU A 324 10.85 8.25 33.40
CA LEU A 324 10.83 9.07 32.20
C LEU A 324 10.24 8.31 31.01
N PHE A 325 10.66 7.05 30.83
CA PHE A 325 10.09 6.17 29.81
C PHE A 325 8.60 5.90 30.06
N THR A 326 8.23 5.66 31.31
CA THR A 326 6.83 5.42 31.69
C THR A 326 5.96 6.63 31.35
N GLN A 327 6.33 7.83 31.79
CA GLN A 327 5.59 9.06 31.49
C GLN A 327 5.48 9.30 29.98
N TYR A 328 6.56 9.05 29.23
CA TYR A 328 6.56 9.19 27.78
C TYR A 328 5.62 8.19 27.08
N ALA A 329 5.49 6.95 27.54
CA ALA A 329 4.54 6.01 26.95
C ALA A 329 3.08 6.31 27.33
N GLU A 330 2.83 6.72 28.57
CA GLU A 330 1.49 6.97 29.10
C GLU A 330 0.69 8.02 28.30
N GLN A 331 1.38 8.98 27.68
CA GLN A 331 0.72 10.00 26.84
C GLN A 331 0.00 9.40 25.63
N TYR A 332 0.44 8.23 25.14
CA TYR A 332 -0.15 7.54 23.97
C TYR A 332 -1.21 6.51 24.37
N ARG A 333 -1.18 6.05 25.63
CA ARG A 333 -2.03 4.98 26.14
C ARG A 333 -3.52 5.35 26.21
N LYS A 334 -3.83 6.65 26.33
CA LYS A 334 -5.20 7.14 26.52
C LYS A 334 -6.10 7.04 25.29
N ASN A 335 -5.54 6.80 24.09
CA ASN A 335 -6.27 6.89 22.82
C ASN A 335 -6.38 5.56 22.03
N ALA A 336 -5.81 4.45 22.53
CA ALA A 336 -5.87 3.19 21.79
C ALA A 336 -7.22 2.49 21.96
N LYS A 337 -8.07 2.54 20.93
CA LYS A 337 -9.29 1.72 20.86
C LYS A 337 -8.89 0.24 20.88
N VAL A 338 -9.35 -0.49 21.91
CA VAL A 338 -9.07 -1.92 22.03
C VAL A 338 -9.92 -2.70 21.02
N ASN A 339 -9.29 -3.11 19.92
CA ASN A 339 -9.90 -3.95 18.90
C ASN A 339 -9.58 -5.42 19.16
N ARG A 340 -10.54 -6.34 18.91
CA ARG A 340 -10.39 -7.79 19.16
C ARG A 340 -9.68 -8.53 18.01
N ASN A 341 -8.55 -7.98 17.56
CA ASN A 341 -7.91 -8.30 16.29
C ASN A 341 -6.37 -8.42 16.39
N THR A 342 -5.77 -8.20 17.55
CA THR A 342 -4.33 -7.98 17.70
C THR A 342 -3.63 -9.20 18.29
N VAL A 343 -2.48 -9.54 17.70
CA VAL A 343 -1.60 -10.64 18.11
C VAL A 343 -0.18 -10.11 18.22
N TYR A 344 0.46 -10.29 19.37
CA TYR A 344 1.88 -10.05 19.57
C TYR A 344 2.63 -11.38 19.62
N GLY A 345 3.57 -11.57 18.71
CA GLY A 345 4.59 -12.62 18.81
C GLY A 345 5.92 -11.98 19.18
N TYR A 346 6.36 -12.17 20.41
CA TYR A 346 7.68 -11.74 20.86
C TYR A 346 8.67 -12.88 20.69
N ALA A 347 9.83 -12.59 20.10
CA ALA A 347 10.91 -13.57 19.96
C ALA A 347 11.44 -14.06 21.31
N THR A 348 11.25 -13.29 22.38
CA THR A 348 11.66 -13.61 23.75
C THR A 348 10.70 -12.99 24.79
N SER A 349 10.81 -13.42 26.04
CA SER A 349 9.98 -13.00 27.16
C SER A 349 10.55 -11.75 27.84
N GLY A 350 9.72 -11.05 28.61
CA GLY A 350 10.17 -9.90 29.40
C GLY A 350 11.36 -10.25 30.29
N GLY A 351 12.39 -9.39 30.30
CA GLY A 351 13.64 -9.59 31.02
C GLY A 351 14.68 -10.46 30.31
N VAL A 352 14.34 -11.09 29.19
CA VAL A 352 15.19 -12.07 28.48
C VAL A 352 15.73 -11.50 27.16
N GLY A 353 16.85 -12.03 26.68
CA GLY A 353 17.43 -11.67 25.39
C GLY A 353 16.80 -12.42 24.20
N ALA A 354 16.85 -11.81 23.02
CA ALA A 354 16.65 -12.50 21.74
C ALA A 354 18.01 -12.60 21.04
N TYR A 355 18.26 -13.71 20.34
CA TYR A 355 19.61 -14.07 19.91
C TYR A 355 19.71 -14.34 18.41
N GLU A 356 20.91 -14.08 17.90
CA GLU A 356 21.39 -14.52 16.60
C GLU A 356 22.60 -15.44 16.80
N ILE A 357 22.78 -16.38 15.88
CA ILE A 357 23.86 -17.36 15.93
C ILE A 357 24.80 -17.09 14.76
N LYS A 358 26.08 -16.87 15.08
CA LYS A 358 27.11 -16.65 14.06
C LYS A 358 27.20 -17.84 13.11
N GLY A 359 27.07 -17.57 11.81
CA GLY A 359 27.12 -18.60 10.75
C GLY A 359 25.76 -19.15 10.34
N GLU A 360 24.67 -18.82 11.05
CA GLU A 360 23.31 -19.06 10.58
C GLU A 360 22.83 -17.89 9.72
N THR A 361 21.98 -18.18 8.73
CA THR A 361 21.42 -17.16 7.83
C THR A 361 20.42 -16.26 8.55
N ASN A 362 19.60 -16.84 9.43
CA ASN A 362 18.51 -16.16 10.12
C ASN A 362 18.73 -16.13 11.64
N GLY A 363 18.14 -15.14 12.30
CA GLY A 363 18.02 -15.08 13.76
C GLY A 363 17.22 -16.27 14.29
N VAL A 364 17.34 -16.56 15.59
CA VAL A 364 16.76 -17.76 16.19
C VAL A 364 15.25 -17.83 15.99
N PHE A 365 14.52 -16.72 16.17
CA PHE A 365 13.07 -16.71 15.98
C PHE A 365 12.68 -16.96 14.52
N MET A 366 13.26 -16.21 13.58
CA MET A 366 12.96 -16.36 12.15
C MET A 366 13.33 -17.73 11.59
N LYS A 367 14.43 -18.34 12.09
CA LYS A 367 14.87 -19.69 11.73
C LYS A 367 13.76 -20.74 11.85
N TYR A 368 12.94 -20.67 12.90
CA TYR A 368 11.81 -21.59 13.07
C TYR A 368 10.50 -21.06 12.49
N PHE A 369 10.28 -19.73 12.55
CA PHE A 369 9.05 -19.13 12.04
C PHE A 369 8.84 -19.36 10.55
N LYS A 370 9.90 -19.23 9.75
CA LYS A 370 9.87 -19.44 8.30
C LYS A 370 9.37 -20.84 7.88
N ASN A 371 9.60 -21.85 8.72
CA ASN A 371 9.17 -23.23 8.44
C ASN A 371 7.68 -23.47 8.72
N ARG A 372 6.99 -22.53 9.37
CA ARG A 372 5.60 -22.72 9.85
C ARG A 372 4.60 -21.74 9.29
N ILE A 373 5.05 -20.56 8.91
CA ILE A 373 4.22 -19.48 8.37
C ILE A 373 3.46 -19.90 7.11
N LEU A 374 4.04 -20.81 6.31
CA LEU A 374 3.41 -21.38 5.12
C LEU A 374 2.35 -22.47 5.43
N ASN A 375 2.04 -22.76 6.69
CA ASN A 375 0.97 -23.70 7.03
C ASN A 375 -0.40 -23.01 7.02
N GLN A 376 -1.42 -23.67 6.46
CA GLN A 376 -2.81 -23.19 6.44
C GLN A 376 -3.48 -23.37 7.81
N GLN A 377 -3.03 -22.58 8.79
CA GLN A 377 -3.49 -22.63 10.17
C GLN A 377 -3.68 -21.24 10.77
N PRO A 378 -4.50 -21.09 11.83
CA PRO A 378 -4.61 -19.85 12.55
C PRO A 378 -3.24 -19.35 13.05
N ILE A 379 -3.01 -18.04 12.98
CA ILE A 379 -1.70 -17.46 13.34
C ILE A 379 -1.27 -17.79 14.78
N LEU A 380 -2.22 -17.89 15.71
CA LEU A 380 -1.94 -18.28 17.09
C LEU A 380 -1.38 -19.71 17.19
N ASP A 381 -1.89 -20.64 16.38
CA ASP A 381 -1.41 -22.01 16.34
C ASP A 381 -0.03 -22.10 15.70
N ILE A 382 0.21 -21.31 14.65
CA ILE A 382 1.53 -21.19 14.01
C ILE A 382 2.55 -20.74 15.05
N LEU A 383 2.30 -19.63 15.76
CA LEU A 383 3.23 -19.11 16.77
C LEU A 383 3.47 -20.09 17.92
N ASN A 384 2.42 -20.71 18.46
CA ASN A 384 2.56 -21.73 19.49
C ASN A 384 3.44 -22.92 19.03
N ARG A 385 3.33 -23.32 17.76
CA ARG A 385 4.17 -24.38 17.19
C ARG A 385 5.62 -23.93 16.99
N VAL A 386 5.87 -22.67 16.62
CA VAL A 386 7.21 -22.09 16.57
C VAL A 386 7.86 -22.15 17.95
N PHE A 387 7.13 -21.79 19.00
CA PHE A 387 7.65 -21.78 20.36
C PHE A 387 8.05 -23.18 20.82
N ARG A 388 7.23 -24.18 20.49
CA ARG A 388 7.56 -25.60 20.72
C ARG A 388 8.79 -26.07 19.95
N ASP A 389 9.10 -25.49 18.79
CA ASP A 389 10.32 -25.84 18.05
C ASP A 389 11.55 -25.22 18.68
N ILE A 390 11.45 -23.97 19.14
CA ILE A 390 12.52 -23.29 19.89
C ILE A 390 12.82 -24.05 21.19
N GLU A 391 11.79 -24.50 21.92
CA GLU A 391 11.93 -25.31 23.13
C GLU A 391 12.67 -26.64 22.89
N LYS A 392 12.50 -27.24 21.69
CA LYS A 392 13.18 -28.49 21.33
C LYS A 392 14.66 -28.31 20.99
N ASP A 393 15.08 -27.10 20.62
CA ASP A 393 16.49 -26.85 20.33
C ASP A 393 17.29 -26.59 21.62
N LYS A 394 18.09 -27.60 21.97
CA LYS A 394 18.96 -27.61 23.16
C LYS A 394 19.95 -26.43 23.23
N LYS A 395 20.27 -25.78 22.11
CA LYS A 395 21.19 -24.62 22.08
C LYS A 395 20.54 -23.33 22.55
N VAL A 396 19.22 -23.19 22.37
CA VAL A 396 18.52 -21.91 22.58
C VAL A 396 17.36 -21.97 23.57
N ARG A 397 16.83 -23.17 23.86
CA ARG A 397 15.64 -23.37 24.71
C ARG A 397 15.70 -22.71 26.10
N ASP A 398 16.90 -22.60 26.67
CA ASP A 398 17.10 -22.10 28.04
C ASP A 398 17.48 -20.60 28.06
N VAL A 399 17.71 -19.99 26.90
CA VAL A 399 18.16 -18.58 26.77
C VAL A 399 17.16 -17.71 26.03
N GLN A 400 16.38 -18.27 25.11
CA GLN A 400 15.36 -17.55 24.35
C GLN A 400 14.00 -18.20 24.57
N ILE A 401 13.12 -17.51 25.28
CA ILE A 401 11.81 -18.01 25.69
C ILE A 401 10.76 -17.12 25.02
N PRO A 402 10.21 -17.47 23.86
CA PRO A 402 9.23 -16.64 23.16
C PRO A 402 7.95 -16.39 23.98
N GLU A 403 7.28 -15.27 23.73
CA GLU A 403 6.02 -14.92 24.41
C GLU A 403 4.94 -14.58 23.38
N LEU A 404 3.69 -14.99 23.64
CA LEU A 404 2.52 -14.70 22.82
C LEU A 404 1.50 -13.93 23.66
N ARG A 405 1.03 -12.78 23.16
CA ARG A 405 -0.12 -12.07 23.72
C ARG A 405 -1.14 -11.82 22.63
N SER A 406 -2.42 -12.00 22.92
CA SER A 406 -3.46 -11.86 21.88
C SER A 406 -4.80 -11.47 22.48
N ASN A 407 -5.55 -10.66 21.73
CA ASN A 407 -6.99 -10.47 21.91
C ASN A 407 -7.78 -10.83 20.63
N LEU A 408 -7.13 -11.50 19.67
CA LEU A 408 -7.75 -12.00 18.45
C LEU A 408 -8.80 -13.06 18.78
N THR A 409 -10.01 -12.85 18.28
CA THR A 409 -11.16 -13.74 18.57
C THR A 409 -11.49 -14.71 17.45
N LYS A 410 -11.27 -14.31 16.19
CA LYS A 410 -11.50 -15.17 15.02
C LYS A 410 -10.23 -15.96 14.68
N PRO A 411 -10.34 -17.22 14.22
CA PRO A 411 -9.18 -18.06 13.89
C PRO A 411 -8.55 -17.66 12.55
N ARG A 412 -8.07 -16.42 12.44
CA ARG A 412 -7.50 -15.87 11.20
C ARG A 412 -6.16 -16.51 10.86
N SER A 413 -5.98 -16.89 9.61
CA SER A 413 -4.72 -17.41 9.05
C SER A 413 -4.11 -16.42 8.06
N LEU A 414 -2.77 -16.37 7.96
CA LEU A 414 -2.13 -15.59 6.88
C LEU A 414 -2.47 -16.14 5.48
N TYR A 415 -2.95 -17.38 5.39
CA TYR A 415 -3.46 -18.02 4.17
C TYR A 415 -4.89 -17.64 3.79
N ASP A 416 -5.63 -16.96 4.66
CA ASP A 416 -7.04 -16.68 4.42
C ASP A 416 -7.23 -16.04 3.03
N PRO A 417 -8.27 -16.45 2.28
CA PRO A 417 -8.48 -15.97 0.93
C PRO A 417 -8.72 -14.46 0.91
N PHE A 418 -8.27 -13.86 -0.18
CA PHE A 418 -8.36 -12.45 -0.44
C PHE A 418 -9.65 -12.17 -1.23
N VAL A 419 -10.55 -11.37 -0.66
CA VAL A 419 -11.86 -11.01 -1.26
C VAL A 419 -11.98 -9.50 -1.30
N VAL A 420 -12.03 -8.95 -2.53
CA VAL A 420 -12.04 -7.49 -2.77
C VAL A 420 -13.46 -6.94 -2.90
N ASP A 421 -14.45 -7.80 -3.02
CA ASP A 421 -15.85 -7.42 -3.20
C ASP A 421 -16.30 -6.48 -2.07
N GLY A 422 -16.73 -5.27 -2.42
CA GLY A 422 -17.12 -4.22 -1.46
C GLY A 422 -15.98 -3.34 -0.92
N HIS A 423 -14.71 -3.62 -1.26
CA HIS A 423 -13.53 -2.88 -0.78
C HIS A 423 -12.63 -2.33 -1.91
N THR A 424 -13.13 -2.31 -3.15
CA THR A 424 -12.34 -2.04 -4.37
C THR A 424 -11.58 -0.71 -4.33
N ASN A 425 -12.23 0.40 -3.93
CA ASN A 425 -11.57 1.70 -3.84
C ASN A 425 -10.47 1.75 -2.75
N SER A 426 -10.73 1.18 -1.57
CA SER A 426 -9.71 1.11 -0.51
C SER A 426 -8.50 0.29 -0.98
N PHE A 427 -8.76 -0.86 -1.60
CA PHE A 427 -7.72 -1.72 -2.16
C PHE A 427 -6.91 -1.04 -3.26
N GLU A 428 -7.56 -0.34 -4.19
CA GLU A 428 -6.90 0.43 -5.25
C GLU A 428 -6.01 1.53 -4.67
N ASN A 429 -6.51 2.31 -3.71
CA ASN A 429 -5.73 3.35 -3.05
C ASN A 429 -4.51 2.77 -2.32
N HIS A 430 -4.68 1.66 -1.59
CA HIS A 430 -3.55 0.98 -0.96
C HIS A 430 -2.54 0.49 -2.01
N THR A 431 -3.01 -0.04 -3.14
CA THR A 431 -2.16 -0.55 -4.21
C THR A 431 -1.37 0.57 -4.87
N ILE A 432 -2.00 1.71 -5.18
CA ILE A 432 -1.33 2.89 -5.73
C ILE A 432 -0.30 3.43 -4.74
N HIS A 433 -0.68 3.59 -3.48
CA HIS A 433 0.22 4.08 -2.43
C HIS A 433 1.44 3.17 -2.24
N TRP A 434 1.22 1.85 -2.21
CA TRP A 434 2.30 0.87 -2.13
C TRP A 434 3.21 0.91 -3.36
N ARG A 435 2.65 1.04 -4.57
CA ARG A 435 3.44 1.16 -5.82
C ARG A 435 4.31 2.41 -5.82
N LEU A 436 3.79 3.55 -5.35
CA LEU A 436 4.55 4.80 -5.25
C LEU A 436 5.78 4.67 -4.32
N MET A 437 5.74 3.77 -3.34
CA MET A 437 6.91 3.46 -2.51
C MET A 437 7.94 2.57 -3.20
N HIS A 438 7.54 1.83 -4.25
CA HIS A 438 8.34 0.81 -4.93
C HIS A 438 8.65 1.18 -6.39
N GLU A 439 8.59 2.46 -6.73
CA GLU A 439 8.93 2.96 -8.06
C GLU A 439 10.42 3.34 -8.11
N LEU A 440 11.17 2.65 -8.96
CA LEU A 440 12.56 3.02 -9.26
C LEU A 440 12.61 4.08 -10.37
N PRO A 441 13.67 4.92 -10.40
CA PRO A 441 13.87 5.84 -11.51
C PRO A 441 13.99 5.09 -12.84
N ASN A 442 13.43 5.67 -13.90
CA ASN A 442 13.62 5.16 -15.25
C ASN A 442 15.11 5.19 -15.65
N PRO A 443 15.58 4.22 -16.45
CA PRO A 443 16.94 4.23 -16.97
C PRO A 443 17.28 5.54 -17.69
N VAL A 444 18.47 6.07 -17.40
CA VAL A 444 18.97 7.32 -17.96
C VAL A 444 20.05 7.01 -18.99
N LYS A 445 19.90 7.49 -20.22
CA LYS A 445 20.91 7.38 -21.28
C LYS A 445 21.54 8.74 -21.54
N LEU A 446 22.85 8.87 -21.29
CA LEU A 446 23.64 10.08 -21.48
C LEU A 446 24.56 9.90 -22.70
N LYS A 447 24.51 10.83 -23.66
CA LYS A 447 25.36 10.79 -24.86
C LYS A 447 26.54 11.75 -24.74
N PHE A 448 27.75 11.23 -24.91
CA PHE A 448 29.01 11.97 -24.91
C PHE A 448 29.53 12.06 -26.35
N ILE A 449 29.15 13.14 -27.03
CA ILE A 449 29.33 13.28 -28.49
C ILE A 449 30.81 13.36 -28.89
N GLU A 450 31.64 14.01 -28.07
CA GLU A 450 33.07 14.20 -28.35
C GLU A 450 33.82 12.86 -28.27
N GLU A 451 33.48 12.06 -27.27
CA GLU A 451 34.02 10.75 -26.99
C GLU A 451 33.29 9.63 -27.76
N LYS A 452 32.21 9.93 -28.48
CA LYS A 452 31.41 8.95 -29.23
C LYS A 452 30.86 7.78 -28.40
N VAL A 453 30.64 7.99 -27.09
CA VAL A 453 30.09 6.97 -26.19
C VAL A 453 28.72 7.37 -25.63
N THR A 454 27.93 6.37 -25.24
CA THR A 454 26.68 6.51 -24.50
C THR A 454 26.85 5.83 -23.15
N VAL A 455 26.47 6.51 -22.07
CA VAL A 455 26.43 5.93 -20.72
C VAL A 455 24.97 5.63 -20.38
N THR A 456 24.67 4.37 -20.06
CA THR A 456 23.35 3.96 -19.56
C THR A 456 23.44 3.76 -18.06
N ILE A 457 22.52 4.37 -17.32
CA ILE A 457 22.40 4.25 -15.86
C ILE A 457 21.03 3.66 -15.55
N TRP A 458 20.97 2.59 -14.77
CA TRP A 458 19.72 1.98 -14.34
C TRP A 458 19.81 1.52 -12.89
N PHE A 459 18.65 1.19 -12.34
CA PHE A 459 18.52 0.82 -10.93
C PHE A 459 17.80 -0.50 -10.81
N ASP A 460 18.18 -1.27 -9.81
CA ASP A 460 17.43 -2.46 -9.39
C ASP A 460 17.32 -2.48 -7.86
N PHE A 461 16.33 -3.17 -7.32
CA PHE A 461 16.17 -3.30 -5.88
C PHE A 461 17.21 -4.26 -5.31
N CYS A 462 17.69 -3.96 -4.11
CA CYS A 462 18.50 -4.90 -3.34
C CYS A 462 17.55 -5.89 -2.64
N GLY A 463 17.35 -7.05 -3.25
CA GLY A 463 16.42 -8.07 -2.75
C GLY A 463 15.00 -7.52 -2.62
N HIS A 464 14.38 -7.69 -1.45
CA HIS A 464 13.04 -7.18 -1.19
C HIS A 464 12.99 -5.80 -0.51
N PHE A 465 14.12 -5.10 -0.39
CA PHE A 465 14.19 -3.82 0.33
C PHE A 465 13.70 -2.64 -0.52
N THR A 466 12.81 -1.84 0.06
CA THR A 466 12.25 -0.63 -0.56
C THR A 466 13.21 0.57 -0.50
N ASN A 467 14.14 0.60 0.47
CA ASN A 467 15.10 1.70 0.65
C ASN A 467 16.54 1.34 0.27
N LYS A 468 16.76 0.20 -0.40
CA LYS A 468 18.08 -0.23 -0.87
C LYS A 468 17.98 -0.60 -2.33
N ALA A 469 18.84 0.00 -3.15
CA ALA A 469 18.88 -0.24 -4.59
C ALA A 469 20.33 -0.35 -5.05
N TYR A 470 20.55 -1.17 -6.06
CA TYR A 470 21.75 -1.17 -6.88
C TYR A 470 21.62 -0.10 -7.94
N ALA A 471 22.73 0.60 -8.22
CA ALA A 471 22.79 1.59 -9.28
C ALA A 471 23.88 1.14 -10.26
N PHE A 472 23.46 0.78 -11.46
CA PHE A 472 24.34 0.26 -12.49
C PHE A 472 24.70 1.36 -13.48
N SER A 473 25.88 1.24 -14.05
CA SER A 473 26.33 2.08 -15.15
C SER A 473 27.13 1.26 -16.16
N SER A 474 26.76 1.38 -17.43
CA SER A 474 27.47 0.77 -18.56
C SER A 474 27.82 1.82 -19.61
N VAL A 475 28.91 1.58 -20.32
CA VAL A 475 29.38 2.42 -21.42
C VAL A 475 29.24 1.64 -22.72
N GLY A 476 28.48 2.19 -23.66
CA GLY A 476 28.31 1.65 -25.00
C GLY A 476 28.62 2.70 -26.08
N ASP A 477 28.56 2.30 -27.34
CA ASP A 477 28.76 3.19 -28.47
C ASP A 477 27.53 4.09 -28.72
N ILE A 478 27.73 5.28 -29.32
CA ILE A 478 26.60 6.06 -29.85
C ILE A 478 26.08 5.36 -31.11
N ARG A 479 24.94 4.67 -30.99
CA ARG A 479 24.19 4.11 -32.14
C ARG A 479 23.41 5.21 -32.86
N THR A 480 23.38 5.17 -34.20
CA THR A 480 22.56 6.07 -35.04
C THR A 480 21.16 5.48 -35.26
N ALA A 481 20.20 6.28 -35.71
CA ALA A 481 18.81 5.82 -35.90
C ALA A 481 18.66 4.71 -36.97
N GLU A 482 19.68 4.47 -37.79
CA GLU A 482 19.74 3.36 -38.76
C GLU A 482 20.19 2.04 -38.10
N ASP A 483 20.75 2.09 -36.89
CA ASP A 483 21.25 0.94 -36.12
C ASP A 483 20.20 0.38 -35.15
N GLU A 484 19.06 1.06 -34.95
CA GLU A 484 17.98 0.63 -34.03
C GLU A 484 17.14 -0.55 -34.58
N ASP A 485 17.18 -0.81 -35.90
CA ASP A 485 16.51 -1.94 -36.56
C ASP A 485 17.36 -3.24 -36.56
N ASN A 486 18.64 -3.17 -36.14
CA ASN A 486 19.49 -4.32 -35.95
C ASN A 486 19.44 -4.75 -34.48
N CYS A 487 19.06 -6.01 -34.25
CA CYS A 487 18.90 -6.67 -32.96
C CYS A 487 20.00 -6.31 -31.95
N ASP A 488 19.60 -6.16 -30.68
CA ASP A 488 20.33 -5.56 -29.54
C ASP A 488 21.71 -6.16 -29.18
N ASP A 489 22.20 -7.17 -29.90
CA ASP A 489 23.23 -8.12 -29.44
C ASP A 489 24.68 -7.78 -29.84
N ASN A 490 24.97 -6.59 -30.38
CA ASN A 490 26.35 -6.24 -30.72
C ASN A 490 27.10 -5.75 -29.46
N PRO A 491 28.18 -6.44 -29.03
CA PRO A 491 28.94 -6.07 -27.85
C PRO A 491 29.60 -4.69 -28.04
N PRO A 492 29.83 -3.94 -26.94
CA PRO A 492 30.45 -2.62 -27.01
C PRO A 492 31.83 -2.70 -27.68
N SER A 493 32.17 -1.70 -28.50
CA SER A 493 33.44 -1.64 -29.20
C SER A 493 34.63 -1.57 -28.22
N GLU A 494 35.83 -1.97 -28.67
CA GLU A 494 37.08 -1.81 -27.87
C GLU A 494 37.29 -0.35 -27.40
N HIS A 495 36.79 0.62 -28.18
CA HIS A 495 36.82 2.02 -27.80
C HIS A 495 35.89 2.30 -26.62
N ALA A 496 34.62 1.87 -26.67
CA ALA A 496 33.67 2.03 -25.57
C ALA A 496 34.13 1.29 -24.30
N GLN A 497 34.70 0.10 -24.45
CA GLN A 497 35.27 -0.70 -23.36
C GLN A 497 36.47 -0.03 -22.67
N SER A 498 37.13 0.93 -23.32
CA SER A 498 38.23 1.69 -22.69
C SER A 498 37.75 2.73 -21.67
N PHE A 499 36.44 3.01 -21.60
CA PHE A 499 35.84 3.96 -20.68
C PHE A 499 35.10 3.25 -19.55
N GLN A 500 35.09 3.90 -18.38
CA GLN A 500 34.33 3.45 -17.23
C GLN A 500 33.53 4.61 -16.64
N ALA A 501 32.24 4.37 -16.39
CA ALA A 501 31.33 5.40 -15.86
C ALA A 501 31.24 5.27 -14.34
N TYR A 502 31.82 6.21 -13.59
CA TYR A 502 31.69 6.22 -12.14
C TYR A 502 30.51 7.08 -11.69
N LEU A 503 29.63 6.48 -10.90
CA LEU A 503 28.53 7.20 -10.26
C LEU A 503 28.99 7.81 -8.94
N LYS A 504 28.66 9.09 -8.72
CA LYS A 504 28.90 9.79 -7.46
C LYS A 504 27.59 10.28 -6.89
N PHE A 505 27.32 9.91 -5.64
CA PHE A 505 26.10 10.25 -4.95
C PHE A 505 26.34 11.32 -3.87
N PRO A 506 25.29 12.09 -3.50
CA PRO A 506 25.35 13.00 -2.37
C PRO A 506 25.71 12.28 -1.06
N PRO A 507 26.39 12.96 -0.11
CA PRO A 507 26.80 12.35 1.16
C PRO A 507 25.64 11.94 2.08
N ALA A 508 24.41 12.33 1.74
CA ALA A 508 23.20 11.91 2.46
C ALA A 508 22.80 10.46 2.16
N LEU A 509 23.27 9.88 1.04
CA LEU A 509 23.06 8.49 0.71
C LEU A 509 24.22 7.65 1.22
N ASP A 510 23.90 6.53 1.86
CA ASP A 510 24.89 5.51 2.20
C ASP A 510 25.19 4.68 0.94
N VAL A 511 26.45 4.69 0.52
CA VAL A 511 26.88 4.08 -0.75
C VAL A 511 28.07 3.18 -0.49
N SER A 512 27.97 1.93 -0.93
CA SER A 512 29.08 0.97 -0.86
C SER A 512 30.18 1.31 -1.87
N ASN A 513 31.36 0.75 -1.67
CA ASN A 513 32.41 0.82 -2.69
C ASN A 513 31.91 0.19 -4.01
N PRO A 514 32.22 0.81 -5.16
CA PRO A 514 31.78 0.31 -6.46
C PRO A 514 32.38 -1.07 -6.75
N LYS A 515 31.63 -1.90 -7.45
CA LYS A 515 32.03 -3.24 -7.88
C LYS A 515 31.88 -3.39 -9.38
N THR A 516 32.89 -3.94 -10.04
CA THR A 516 32.80 -4.31 -11.45
C THR A 516 32.05 -5.63 -11.59
N TYR A 517 31.09 -5.66 -12.50
CA TYR A 517 30.34 -6.82 -12.91
C TYR A 517 30.54 -7.02 -14.41
N CYS A 518 30.97 -8.22 -14.83
CA CYS A 518 31.02 -8.57 -16.26
C CYS A 518 29.74 -9.33 -16.57
N ASP A 519 28.93 -8.79 -17.46
CA ASP A 519 27.87 -9.54 -18.13
C ASP A 519 28.40 -10.02 -19.49
N ASP A 520 28.15 -11.27 -19.84
CA ASP A 520 28.60 -11.87 -21.10
C ASP A 520 27.92 -11.20 -22.32
N GLU A 521 26.76 -10.53 -22.13
CA GLU A 521 26.00 -9.85 -23.18
C GLU A 521 26.22 -8.32 -23.22
N GLU A 522 26.36 -7.66 -22.07
CA GLU A 522 26.47 -6.17 -21.97
C GLU A 522 27.90 -5.64 -21.73
N GLY A 523 28.87 -6.50 -21.43
CA GLY A 523 30.25 -6.10 -21.12
C GLY A 523 30.48 -5.74 -19.64
N GLU A 524 31.55 -4.97 -19.36
CA GLU A 524 31.86 -4.52 -17.99
C GLU A 524 30.93 -3.38 -17.55
N SER A 525 30.14 -3.65 -16.53
CA SER A 525 29.29 -2.68 -15.83
C SER A 525 29.83 -2.37 -14.43
N LEU A 526 29.63 -1.15 -13.96
CA LEU A 526 29.88 -0.77 -12.57
C LEU A 526 28.57 -0.72 -11.79
N CYS A 527 28.57 -1.36 -10.61
CA CYS A 527 27.49 -1.35 -9.62
C CYS A 527 27.92 -0.65 -8.33
#